data_AF-A0A5C6EF55-F1
#
_entry.id   AF-A0A5C6EF55-F1
#
_cell.length_a   1.000
_cell.length_b   1.000
_cell.length_c   1.000
_cell.angle_alpha   90.00
_cell.angle_beta   90.00
_cell.angle_gamma   90.00
#
_symmetry.space_group_name_H-M   'P 1'
#
loop_
_entity.id
_entity.type
_entity.pdbx_description
1 polymer ?
#
loop_
_entity_poly.entity_id
_entity_poly.type
_entity_poly.pdbx_seq_one_letter_code
_entity_poly.pdbx_strand_id
1 'polypeptide(L)'
;MIPRHKALSLLTECTGDTIWPIDHCQTRGLPQSWIDELSDAFESSFDDDRNTIYLDEIDFVNRQGTNQFHGIRDVDLAIQIGRSLNVDVDRLQATTLGRSALVAAIKEAVMDGE
;
A
#
# COMPACT_ATOMS: atom_id res chain seq x y z
N MET A 1 -0.98 -16.45 -7.34
CA MET A 1 -0.04 -15.85 -8.32
C MET A 1 -0.83 -14.92 -9.22
N ILE A 2 -0.45 -13.64 -9.33
CA ILE A 2 -1.15 -12.65 -10.17
C ILE A 2 -0.61 -12.73 -11.61
N PRO A 3 -1.45 -12.65 -12.65
CA PRO A 3 -0.98 -12.53 -14.04
C PRO A 3 -0.13 -11.26 -14.27
N ARG A 4 0.95 -11.34 -15.05
CA ARG A 4 1.87 -10.21 -15.30
C ARG A 4 1.16 -8.92 -15.72
N HIS A 5 0.19 -8.98 -16.64
CA HIS A 5 -0.55 -7.80 -17.09
C HIS A 5 -1.29 -7.09 -15.94
N LYS A 6 -1.81 -7.86 -14.98
CA LYS A 6 -2.53 -7.33 -13.82
C LYS A 6 -1.57 -6.73 -12.80
N ALA A 7 -0.42 -7.38 -12.59
CA ALA A 7 0.65 -6.84 -11.76
C ALA A 7 1.16 -5.48 -12.30
N LEU A 8 1.32 -5.36 -13.63
CA LEU A 8 1.67 -4.10 -14.27
C LEU A 8 0.60 -3.03 -14.08
N SER A 9 -0.67 -3.37 -14.27
CA SER A 9 -1.78 -2.43 -14.04
C SER A 9 -1.79 -1.90 -12.59
N LEU A 10 -1.65 -2.79 -11.61
CA LEU A 10 -1.57 -2.39 -10.20
C LEU A 10 -0.36 -1.50 -9.91
N LEU A 11 0.80 -1.86 -10.48
CA LEU A 11 2.01 -1.09 -10.31
C LEU A 11 1.85 0.33 -10.88
N THR A 12 1.17 0.51 -12.02
CA THR A 12 0.94 1.85 -12.59
C THR A 12 0.17 2.79 -11.65
N GLU A 13 -0.71 2.24 -10.83
CA GLU A 13 -1.52 2.99 -9.87
C GLU A 13 -0.77 3.34 -8.58
N CYS A 14 0.34 2.65 -8.29
CA CYS A 14 1.17 2.94 -7.13
C CYS A 14 1.90 4.28 -7.31
N THR A 15 1.79 5.18 -6.34
CA THR A 15 2.54 6.45 -6.31
C THR A 15 3.69 6.40 -5.31
N GLY A 16 3.56 5.62 -4.24
CA GLY A 16 4.54 5.44 -3.18
C GLY A 16 4.16 6.11 -1.86
N ASP A 17 3.19 7.03 -1.90
CA ASP A 17 2.75 7.80 -0.75
C ASP A 17 1.27 7.55 -0.40
N THR A 18 0.62 6.60 -1.08
CA THR A 18 -0.82 6.33 -0.90
C THR A 18 -1.06 5.09 -0.05
N ILE A 19 -2.04 5.15 0.85
CA ILE A 19 -2.57 3.96 1.53
C ILE A 19 -3.89 3.59 0.89
N TRP A 20 -4.01 2.37 0.40
CA TRP A 20 -5.23 1.86 -0.22
C TRP A 20 -6.10 1.19 0.84
N PRO A 21 -7.40 1.51 0.90
CA PRO A 21 -8.32 0.79 1.77
C PRO A 21 -8.48 -0.66 1.25
N ILE A 22 -8.74 -1.59 2.16
CA ILE A 22 -8.83 -3.03 1.85
C ILE A 22 -9.87 -3.32 0.76
N ASP A 23 -11.02 -2.65 0.80
CA ASP A 23 -12.08 -2.80 -0.21
C ASP A 23 -11.59 -2.42 -1.63
N HIS A 24 -10.72 -1.41 -1.73
CA HIS A 24 -10.12 -1.03 -3.01
C HIS A 24 -9.19 -2.14 -3.51
N CYS A 25 -8.36 -2.69 -2.64
CA CYS A 25 -7.46 -3.79 -2.97
C CYS A 25 -8.22 -5.04 -3.44
N GLN A 26 -9.33 -5.37 -2.76
CA GLN A 26 -10.22 -6.48 -3.16
C GLN A 26 -10.88 -6.23 -4.51
N THR A 27 -11.37 -5.01 -4.76
CA THR A 27 -12.00 -4.64 -6.04
C THR A 27 -11.02 -4.71 -7.21
N ARG A 28 -9.76 -4.33 -6.98
CA ARG A 28 -8.67 -4.50 -7.96
C ARG A 28 -8.23 -5.97 -8.10
N GLY A 29 -8.74 -6.84 -7.24
CA GLY A 29 -8.50 -8.29 -7.22
C GLY A 29 -7.07 -8.64 -6.89
N LEU A 30 -6.51 -7.97 -5.88
CA LEU A 30 -5.35 -8.49 -5.18
C LEU A 30 -5.69 -9.85 -4.54
N PRO A 31 -4.75 -10.81 -4.52
CA PRO A 31 -4.91 -12.05 -3.79
C PRO A 31 -5.12 -11.78 -2.29
N GLN A 32 -6.04 -12.51 -1.67
CA GLN A 32 -6.31 -12.37 -0.23
C GLN A 32 -5.05 -12.57 0.61
N SER A 33 -4.17 -13.50 0.24
CA SER A 33 -2.89 -13.70 0.93
C SER A 33 -2.02 -12.45 0.98
N TRP A 34 -1.99 -11.64 -0.09
CA TRP A 34 -1.25 -10.38 -0.09
C TRP A 34 -1.94 -9.31 0.73
N ILE A 35 -3.26 -9.31 0.75
CA ILE A 35 -4.03 -8.40 1.59
C ILE A 35 -3.73 -8.70 3.07
N ASP A 36 -3.81 -9.96 3.46
CA ASP A 36 -3.55 -10.38 4.84
C ASP A 36 -2.10 -10.10 5.27
N GLU A 37 -1.13 -10.28 4.36
CA GLU A 37 0.29 -10.04 4.62
C GLU A 37 0.68 -8.56 4.67
N LEU A 38 0.07 -7.72 3.82
CA LEU A 38 0.47 -6.32 3.65
C LEU A 38 -0.44 -5.31 4.35
N SER A 39 -1.61 -5.76 4.82
CA SER A 39 -2.52 -4.89 5.55
C SER A 39 -1.97 -4.57 6.94
N ASP A 40 -2.05 -3.29 7.31
CA ASP A 40 -1.64 -2.84 8.63
C ASP A 40 -2.61 -1.75 9.13
N ALA A 41 -2.60 -1.50 10.44
CA ALA A 41 -3.33 -0.41 11.07
C ALA A 41 -2.39 0.79 11.21
N PHE A 42 -2.55 1.78 10.35
CA PHE A 42 -1.75 3.00 10.39
C PHE A 42 -2.41 4.03 11.29
N GLU A 43 -1.69 4.52 12.30
CA GLU A 43 -2.13 5.67 13.09
C GLU A 43 -2.17 6.90 12.18
N SER A 44 -3.38 7.41 11.94
CA SER A 44 -3.58 8.59 11.12
C SER A 44 -3.05 9.79 11.89
N SER A 45 -1.81 10.20 11.61
CA SER A 45 -1.28 11.52 11.99
C SER A 45 -1.86 12.60 11.08
N PHE A 46 -3.15 12.50 10.72
CA PHE A 46 -3.81 13.53 9.94
C PHE A 46 -4.12 14.71 10.87
N ASP A 47 -3.30 15.74 10.72
CA ASP A 47 -3.50 17.12 11.17
C ASP A 47 -4.68 17.79 10.43
N ASP A 48 -5.78 17.06 10.20
CA ASP A 48 -7.00 17.62 9.63
C ASP A 48 -8.23 16.96 10.28
N ASP A 49 -8.79 17.73 11.20
CA ASP A 49 -9.87 17.44 12.15
C ASP A 49 -11.25 17.18 11.48
N ARG A 50 -11.27 16.70 10.23
CA ARG A 50 -12.49 16.65 9.39
C ARG A 50 -12.87 15.28 8.84
N ASN A 51 -12.10 14.23 9.12
CA ASN A 51 -12.49 12.85 8.82
C ASN A 51 -12.45 11.96 10.06
N THR A 52 -13.06 12.44 11.14
CA THR A 52 -13.45 11.58 12.27
C THR A 52 -14.56 10.66 11.79
N ILE A 53 -14.25 9.38 11.64
CA ILE A 53 -15.26 8.33 11.50
C ILE A 53 -15.99 8.27 12.84
N TYR A 54 -17.21 8.80 12.91
CA TYR A 54 -18.12 8.55 14.02
C TYR A 54 -18.55 7.09 13.93
N LEU A 55 -17.87 6.21 14.68
CA LEU A 55 -18.41 4.91 15.04
C LEU A 55 -19.54 5.16 16.04
N ASP A 56 -20.77 5.16 15.53
CA ASP A 56 -21.97 4.95 16.33
C ASP A 56 -21.74 3.72 17.24
N GLU A 57 -22.05 3.90 18.52
CA GLU A 57 -22.08 2.87 19.58
C GLU A 57 -20.75 2.41 20.22
N ILE A 58 -20.04 3.28 20.98
CA ILE A 58 -19.29 2.81 22.17
C ILE A 58 -19.42 3.80 23.34
N ASP A 59 -20.24 3.37 24.30
CA ASP A 59 -20.08 3.44 25.75
C ASP A 59 -19.49 4.71 26.41
N PHE A 60 -20.30 5.29 27.30
CA PHE A 60 -19.87 6.25 28.31
C PHE A 60 -18.73 5.62 29.13
N VAL A 61 -17.66 6.39 29.40
CA VAL A 61 -16.50 6.07 30.26
C VAL A 61 -15.26 5.57 29.48
N ASN A 62 -14.39 6.53 29.13
CA ASN A 62 -12.99 6.34 28.74
C ASN A 62 -12.71 5.65 27.38
N ARG A 63 -12.37 6.45 26.35
CA ARG A 63 -11.10 6.36 25.59
C ARG A 63 -11.15 7.30 24.39
N GLN A 64 -10.14 8.14 24.27
CA GLN A 64 -9.89 8.97 23.09
C GLN A 64 -9.63 8.02 21.91
N GLY A 65 -10.54 7.96 20.95
CA GLY A 65 -10.37 7.14 19.74
C GLY A 65 -9.26 7.71 18.88
N THR A 66 -8.10 7.04 18.83
CA THR A 66 -7.06 7.34 17.83
C THR A 66 -7.62 6.96 16.46
N ASN A 67 -7.67 7.90 15.52
CA ASN A 67 -8.12 7.63 14.16
C ASN A 67 -7.11 6.66 13.50
N GLN A 68 -7.46 5.37 13.43
CA GLN A 68 -6.63 4.34 12.81
C GLN A 68 -7.18 4.03 11.42
N PHE A 69 -6.33 4.16 10.40
CA PHE A 69 -6.68 3.81 9.03
C PHE A 69 -6.11 2.41 8.71
N HIS A 70 -7.01 1.46 8.44
CA HIS A 70 -6.61 0.11 8.05
C HIS A 70 -6.51 0.00 6.53
N GLY A 71 -5.33 -0.37 6.03
CA GLY A 71 -5.09 -0.44 4.60
C GLY A 71 -3.72 -1.01 4.24
N ILE A 72 -3.40 -0.94 2.95
CA ILE A 72 -2.13 -1.40 2.38
C ILE A 72 -1.41 -0.19 1.80
N ARG A 73 -0.13 0.02 2.15
CA ARG A 73 0.66 1.06 1.49
C ARG A 73 0.99 0.62 0.07
N ASP A 74 0.78 1.50 -0.88
CA ASP A 74 1.04 1.22 -2.29
C ASP A 74 2.52 0.93 -2.57
N VAL A 75 3.45 1.50 -1.79
CA VAL A 75 4.88 1.17 -1.85
C VAL A 75 5.15 -0.29 -1.47
N ASP A 76 4.49 -0.83 -0.45
CA ASP A 76 4.68 -2.22 -0.03
C ASP A 76 4.09 -3.17 -1.07
N LEU A 77 2.95 -2.78 -1.66
CA LEU A 77 2.37 -3.48 -2.80
C LEU A 77 3.32 -3.46 -4.01
N ALA A 78 3.92 -2.31 -4.33
CA ALA A 78 4.88 -2.18 -5.42
C ALA A 78 6.13 -3.05 -5.19
N ILE A 79 6.64 -3.11 -3.96
CA ILE A 79 7.75 -3.99 -3.57
C ILE A 79 7.35 -5.46 -3.78
N GLN A 80 6.17 -5.86 -3.31
CA GLN A 80 5.69 -7.24 -3.47
C GLN A 80 5.51 -7.61 -4.95
N ILE A 81 4.99 -6.69 -5.76
CA ILE A 81 4.87 -6.85 -7.21
C ILE A 81 6.26 -6.99 -7.86
N GLY A 82 7.20 -6.09 -7.55
CA GLY A 82 8.57 -6.13 -8.08
C GLY A 82 9.26 -7.46 -7.78
N ARG A 83 9.17 -7.93 -6.53
CA ARG A 83 9.69 -9.25 -6.12
C ARG A 83 9.04 -10.39 -6.91
N SER A 84 7.73 -10.34 -7.11
CA SER A 84 7.02 -11.36 -7.91
C SER A 84 7.41 -11.37 -9.40
N LEU A 85 7.96 -10.26 -9.90
CA LEU A 85 8.45 -10.09 -11.27
C LEU A 85 9.97 -10.28 -11.39
N ASN A 86 10.64 -10.73 -10.33
CA ASN A 86 12.09 -10.94 -10.22
C ASN A 86 12.96 -9.66 -10.29
N VAL A 87 12.41 -8.50 -9.96
CA VAL A 87 13.22 -7.28 -9.81
C VAL A 87 13.99 -7.32 -8.49
N ASP A 88 15.26 -6.89 -8.51
CA ASP A 88 16.10 -6.73 -7.32
C ASP A 88 15.68 -5.48 -6.52
N VAL A 89 14.55 -5.60 -5.82
CA VAL A 89 13.97 -4.49 -5.06
C VAL A 89 14.86 -4.07 -3.89
N ASP A 90 15.62 -4.99 -3.30
CA ASP A 90 16.49 -4.68 -2.16
C ASP A 90 17.66 -3.76 -2.60
N ARG A 91 18.20 -3.98 -3.81
CA ARG A 91 19.15 -3.05 -4.43
C ARG A 91 18.52 -1.68 -4.69
N LEU A 92 17.29 -1.63 -5.23
CA LEU A 92 16.60 -0.37 -5.50
C LEU A 92 16.29 0.41 -4.21
N GLN A 93 15.92 -0.28 -3.13
CA GLN A 93 15.73 0.32 -1.82
C GLN A 93 17.01 0.95 -1.27
N ALA A 94 18.17 0.34 -1.52
CA ALA A 94 19.45 0.88 -1.08
C ALA A 94 19.88 2.14 -1.86
N THR A 95 19.40 2.33 -3.09
CA THR A 95 19.81 3.44 -3.97
C THR A 95 18.80 4.57 -4.07
N THR A 96 17.55 4.35 -3.66
CA THR A 96 16.48 5.35 -3.76
C THR A 96 16.22 6.07 -2.44
N LEU A 97 15.99 7.37 -2.52
CA LEU A 97 15.64 8.21 -1.37
C LEU A 97 14.14 8.53 -1.42
N GLY A 98 13.37 7.80 -0.63
CA GLY A 98 11.93 8.01 -0.48
C GLY A 98 11.08 6.97 -1.22
N ARG A 99 9.83 6.84 -0.77
CA ARG A 99 8.90 5.78 -1.21
C ARG A 99 8.48 5.97 -2.67
N SER A 100 8.17 7.20 -3.05
CA SER A 100 7.80 7.54 -4.43
C SER A 100 8.95 7.33 -5.43
N ALA A 101 10.19 7.60 -5.03
CA ALA A 101 11.37 7.30 -5.83
C ALA A 101 11.57 5.78 -6.00
N LEU A 102 11.34 5.00 -4.94
CA LEU A 102 11.40 3.54 -5.00
C LEU A 102 10.35 2.97 -5.96
N VAL A 103 9.10 3.42 -5.88
CA VAL A 103 8.03 2.96 -6.79
C VAL A 103 8.37 3.31 -8.25
N ALA A 104 8.91 4.50 -8.51
CA ALA A 104 9.36 4.89 -9.84
C ALA A 104 10.48 3.97 -10.36
N ALA A 105 11.48 3.67 -9.53
CA ALA A 105 12.57 2.77 -9.90
C ALA A 105 12.09 1.34 -10.16
N ILE A 106 11.13 0.83 -9.37
CA ILE A 106 10.51 -0.49 -9.61
C ILE A 106 9.77 -0.48 -10.96
N LYS A 107 9.01 0.58 -11.26
CA LYS A 107 8.32 0.71 -12.55
C LYS A 107 9.30 0.68 -13.73
N GLU A 108 10.39 1.43 -13.63
CA GLU A 108 11.43 1.48 -14.65
C GLU A 108 12.06 0.11 -14.86
N ALA A 109 12.55 -0.55 -13.81
CA ALA A 109 13.15 -1.88 -13.89
C ALA A 109 12.20 -2.92 -14.52
N VAL A 110 10.92 -2.91 -14.12
CA VAL A 110 9.91 -3.82 -14.68
C VAL A 110 9.65 -3.57 -16.17
N MET A 111 9.69 -2.32 -16.62
CA MET A 111 9.48 -1.95 -18.02
C MET A 111 10.70 -2.27 -18.89
N ASP A 112 11.90 -2.04 -18.37
CA ASP A 112 13.16 -2.32 -19.05
C ASP A 112 13.49 -3.82 -19.10
N GLY A 113 12.84 -4.62 -18.25
CA GLY A 113 12.96 -6.07 -18.22
C GLY A 113 14.20 -6.57 -17.47
N GLU A 114 14.72 -5.74 -16.56
CA GLU A 114 15.81 -6.09 -15.65
C GLU A 114 15.35 -6.89 -14.43
#